data_AF-N2BRG9-F1
#
_entry.id   AF-N2BRG9-F1
#
_cell.length_a   1.000
_cell.length_b   1.000
_cell.length_c   1.000
_cell.angle_alpha   90.00
_cell.angle_beta   90.00
_cell.angle_gamma   90.00
#
_symmetry.space_group_name_H-M   'P 1'
#
loop_
_entity.id
_entity.type
_entity.pdbx_description
1 polymer ?
#
loop_
_entity_poly.entity_id
_entity_poly.type
_entity_poly.pdbx_seq_one_letter_code
_entity_poly.pdbx_strand_id
1 'polypeptide(L)'
;MELSIVESKILKNTPTLTESQREHITKKLDSLITLAQANKDICKYSPYTFGPTETYDYKNEMKAGYSIALNIKCKMKEETYKQYEEFVSQIKKVVYQDEWLDFRNHAFKFVLSDSLQETQKVALREQIIKQANMLKDEYSKNLNAKCNIANMSFLNISLYDNPMYAVDRKILGYNANDFTSQGNVDSKIDIKSLMESFVVPLKLSMNVKFTCNVL
;
A
#
# COMPACT_ATOMS: atom_id res chain seq x y z
N MET A 1 -4.82 2.32 8.19
CA MET A 1 -4.32 3.08 9.34
C MET A 1 -3.14 2.35 9.96
N GLU A 2 -2.09 3.05 10.40
CA GLU A 2 -0.94 2.44 11.06
C GLU A 2 -0.63 3.14 12.38
N LEU A 3 -0.60 2.36 13.45
CA LEU A 3 -0.22 2.76 14.79
C LEU A 3 1.13 2.12 15.09
N SER A 4 2.04 2.90 15.66
CA SER A 4 3.37 2.43 16.04
C SER A 4 3.62 2.75 17.50
N ILE A 5 3.97 1.72 18.28
CA ILE A 5 4.50 1.88 19.63
C ILE A 5 6.00 1.71 19.52
N VAL A 6 6.73 2.69 20.05
CA VAL A 6 8.17 2.85 19.87
C VAL A 6 8.83 3.24 21.18
N GLU A 7 10.15 3.30 21.20
CA GLU A 7 10.89 3.77 22.37
C GLU A 7 10.61 5.25 22.66
N SER A 8 10.49 5.58 23.95
CA SER A 8 10.51 6.97 24.40
C SER A 8 11.94 7.55 24.29
N LYS A 9 12.04 8.87 24.44
CA LYS A 9 13.35 9.53 24.54
C LYS A 9 14.16 9.03 25.74
N ILE A 10 13.51 8.61 26.83
CA ILE A 10 14.18 8.10 28.02
C ILE A 10 14.79 6.73 27.68
N LEU A 11 13.99 5.81 27.15
CA LEU A 11 14.46 4.48 26.79
C LEU A 11 15.57 4.52 25.74
N LYS A 12 15.44 5.39 24.74
CA LYS A 12 16.43 5.58 23.68
C LYS A 12 17.81 6.05 24.17
N ASN A 13 17.87 6.70 25.33
CA ASN A 13 19.11 7.23 25.91
C ASN A 13 19.51 6.50 27.20
N THR A 14 18.87 5.37 27.52
CA THR A 14 19.17 4.57 28.72
C THR A 14 20.15 3.45 28.35
N PRO A 15 21.44 3.55 28.73
CA PRO A 15 22.47 2.63 28.26
C PRO A 15 22.32 1.22 28.84
N THR A 16 21.68 1.07 29.99
CA THR A 16 21.49 -0.22 30.64
C THR A 16 20.16 -0.24 31.36
N LEU A 17 19.40 -1.31 31.13
CA LEU A 17 18.17 -1.60 31.88
C LEU A 17 18.46 -2.63 32.97
N THR A 18 17.82 -2.46 34.12
CA THR A 18 17.67 -3.53 35.11
C THR A 18 16.69 -4.59 34.61
N GLU A 19 16.71 -5.77 35.24
CA GLU A 19 15.79 -6.84 34.87
C GLU A 19 14.33 -6.45 35.13
N SER A 20 14.06 -5.80 36.26
CA SER A 20 12.73 -5.28 36.58
C SER A 20 12.20 -4.30 35.53
N GLN A 21 13.06 -3.42 34.99
CA GLN A 21 12.68 -2.51 33.91
C GLN A 21 12.41 -3.26 32.59
N ARG A 22 13.25 -4.25 32.24
CA ARG A 22 13.00 -5.10 31.05
C ARG A 22 11.68 -5.85 31.16
N GLU A 23 11.41 -6.46 32.31
CA GLU A 23 10.14 -7.15 32.56
C GLU A 23 8.94 -6.21 32.49
N HIS A 24 9.08 -5.00 33.06
CA HIS A 24 8.02 -3.98 33.01
C HIS A 24 7.65 -3.63 31.57
N ILE A 25 8.66 -3.28 30.75
CA ILE A 25 8.49 -2.95 29.33
C ILE A 25 7.86 -4.12 28.57
N THR A 26 8.37 -5.33 28.79
CA THR A 26 7.86 -6.55 28.14
C THR A 26 6.39 -6.78 28.45
N LYS A 27 6.00 -6.72 29.74
CA LYS A 27 4.60 -6.86 30.17
C LYS A 27 3.69 -5.83 29.53
N LYS A 28 4.17 -4.59 29.34
CA LYS A 28 3.41 -3.54 28.66
C LYS A 28 3.22 -3.84 27.18
N LEU A 29 4.28 -4.26 26.48
CA LEU A 29 4.20 -4.66 25.07
C LEU A 29 3.25 -5.86 24.86
N ASP A 30 3.31 -6.85 25.75
CA ASP A 30 2.40 -8.00 25.71
C ASP A 30 0.93 -7.58 25.95
N SER A 31 0.69 -6.62 26.85
CA SER A 31 -0.65 -6.06 27.07
C SER A 31 -1.19 -5.34 25.83
N LEU A 32 -0.33 -4.61 25.10
CA LEU A 32 -0.70 -3.94 23.85
C LEU A 32 -1.01 -4.96 22.74
N ILE A 33 -0.25 -6.06 22.67
CA ILE A 33 -0.57 -7.19 21.78
C ILE A 33 -1.93 -7.78 22.13
N THR A 34 -2.21 -7.99 23.42
CA THR A 34 -3.50 -8.54 23.87
C THR A 34 -4.67 -7.63 23.46
N LEU A 35 -4.51 -6.32 23.61
CA LEU A 35 -5.50 -5.34 23.12
C LEU A 35 -5.70 -5.42 21.60
N ALA A 36 -4.62 -5.58 20.83
CA ALA A 36 -4.70 -5.74 19.38
C ALA A 36 -5.39 -7.04 18.97
N GLN A 37 -5.14 -8.15 19.68
CA GLN A 37 -5.80 -9.43 19.46
C GLN A 37 -7.30 -9.36 19.74
N ALA A 38 -7.71 -8.63 20.79
CA ALA A 38 -9.13 -8.40 21.08
C ALA A 38 -9.84 -7.59 19.99
N ASN A 39 -9.09 -6.87 19.14
CA ASN A 39 -9.59 -6.08 18.02
C ASN A 39 -9.18 -6.66 16.65
N LYS A 40 -8.96 -7.98 16.57
CA LYS A 40 -8.49 -8.68 15.36
C LYS A 40 -9.37 -8.50 14.11
N ASP A 41 -10.64 -8.15 14.30
CA ASP A 41 -11.60 -7.96 13.21
C ASP A 41 -11.30 -6.68 12.41
N ILE A 42 -10.68 -5.69 13.05
CA ILE A 42 -10.35 -4.40 12.43
C ILE A 42 -8.85 -4.10 12.41
N CYS A 43 -8.04 -4.80 13.21
CA CYS A 43 -6.61 -4.56 13.34
C CYS A 43 -5.79 -5.85 13.23
N LYS A 44 -4.59 -5.73 12.66
CA LYS A 44 -3.55 -6.77 12.66
C LYS A 44 -2.28 -6.18 13.25
N TYR A 45 -1.51 -6.97 13.97
CA TYR A 45 -0.26 -6.53 14.58
C TYR A 45 0.91 -7.38 14.10
N SER A 46 2.10 -6.80 14.10
CA SER A 46 3.35 -7.55 13.98
C SER A 46 3.88 -7.91 15.37
N PRO A 47 4.65 -9.01 15.52
CA PRO A 47 5.50 -9.18 16.71
C PRO A 47 6.32 -7.92 16.96
N TYR A 48 6.57 -7.59 18.23
CA TYR A 48 7.42 -6.45 18.56
C TYR A 48 8.90 -6.85 18.48
N THR A 49 9.75 -5.85 18.23
CA THR A 49 11.17 -5.93 18.56
C THR A 49 11.44 -5.09 19.80
N PHE A 50 12.31 -5.59 20.66
CA PHE A 50 12.81 -4.86 21.82
C PHE A 50 14.25 -5.32 22.07
N GLY A 51 15.20 -4.39 22.04
CA GLY A 51 16.60 -4.72 22.20
C GLY A 51 17.51 -3.49 22.21
N PRO A 52 18.79 -3.68 22.57
CA PRO A 52 19.76 -2.61 22.59
C PRO A 52 20.00 -2.05 21.18
N THR A 53 20.31 -0.76 21.11
CA THR A 53 20.66 -0.07 19.87
C THR A 53 21.81 0.90 20.13
N GLU A 54 22.65 1.08 19.13
CA GLU A 54 23.77 2.00 19.14
C GLU A 54 23.57 2.99 17.99
N THR A 55 23.63 4.27 18.31
CA THR A 55 23.51 5.35 17.32
C THR A 55 24.67 6.29 17.46
N TYR A 56 25.23 6.74 16.34
CA TYR A 56 26.31 7.73 16.32
C TYR A 56 25.71 9.08 15.97
N ASP A 57 26.08 10.12 16.71
CA ASP A 57 25.69 11.49 16.37
C ASP A 57 26.62 12.10 15.28
N TYR A 58 26.35 13.34 14.92
CA TYR A 58 27.11 14.06 13.88
C TYR A 58 28.58 14.33 14.26
N LYS A 59 28.96 14.15 15.54
CA LYS A 59 30.33 14.23 16.04
C LYS A 59 30.98 12.84 16.18
N ASN A 60 30.30 11.80 15.70
CA ASN A 60 30.69 10.40 15.83
C ASN A 60 30.72 9.92 17.30
N GLU A 61 29.96 10.56 18.20
CA GLU A 61 29.79 10.09 19.57
C GLU A 61 28.74 8.96 19.61
N MET A 62 29.15 7.83 20.17
CA MET A 62 28.28 6.67 20.33
C MET A 62 27.26 6.90 21.46
N LYS A 63 25.98 6.72 21.14
CA LYS A 63 24.88 6.69 22.09
C LYS A 63 24.28 5.29 22.12
N ALA A 64 24.38 4.66 23.28
CA ALA A 64 23.75 3.37 23.56
C ALA A 64 22.37 3.59 24.21
N GLY A 65 21.42 2.78 23.80
CA GLY A 65 20.07 2.78 24.35
C GLY A 65 19.32 1.52 23.95
N TYR A 66 18.00 1.61 23.96
CA TYR A 66 17.14 0.53 23.50
C TYR A 66 16.15 1.05 22.46
N SER A 67 15.80 0.17 21.51
CA SER A 67 14.78 0.44 20.50
C SER A 67 13.59 -0.48 20.70
N ILE A 68 12.40 0.03 20.37
CA ILE A 68 11.17 -0.75 20.33
C ILE A 68 10.48 -0.50 18.99
N ALA A 69 9.98 -1.57 18.38
CA ALA A 69 9.06 -1.44 17.25
C ALA A 69 7.90 -2.43 17.39
N LEU A 70 6.71 -1.90 17.65
CA LEU A 70 5.45 -2.63 17.57
C LEU A 70 4.51 -1.88 16.62
N ASN A 71 4.15 -2.51 15.50
CA ASN A 71 3.27 -1.91 14.51
C ASN A 71 1.92 -2.62 14.47
N ILE A 72 0.86 -1.81 14.45
CA ILE A 72 -0.53 -2.27 14.38
C ILE A 72 -1.19 -1.59 13.19
N LYS A 73 -1.64 -2.38 12.22
CA LYS A 73 -2.33 -1.93 11.02
C LYS A 73 -3.81 -2.19 11.16
N CYS A 74 -4.61 -1.13 11.09
CA CYS A 74 -6.06 -1.21 11.16
C CYS A 74 -6.73 -0.83 9.84
N LYS A 75 -7.76 -1.59 9.47
CA LYS A 75 -8.68 -1.32 8.37
C LYS A 75 -10.07 -1.25 8.97
N MET A 76 -10.72 -0.10 8.81
CA MET A 76 -12.00 0.19 9.43
C MET A 76 -12.98 0.72 8.38
N LYS A 77 -14.25 0.43 8.62
CA LYS A 77 -15.41 1.05 7.96
C LYS A 77 -16.09 2.01 8.93
N GLU A 78 -17.05 2.79 8.43
CA GLU A 78 -17.81 3.76 9.22
C GLU A 78 -18.44 3.11 10.47
N GLU A 79 -19.05 1.93 10.32
CA GLU A 79 -19.69 1.20 11.42
C GLU A 79 -18.71 0.72 12.51
N THR A 80 -17.42 0.59 12.17
CA THR A 80 -16.36 0.13 13.10
C THR A 80 -15.47 1.27 13.60
N TYR A 81 -15.72 2.51 13.17
CA TYR A 81 -14.87 3.65 13.53
C TYR A 81 -14.81 3.88 15.04
N LYS A 82 -15.96 3.75 15.73
CA LYS A 82 -16.03 3.89 17.19
C LYS A 82 -15.18 2.83 17.91
N GLN A 83 -15.21 1.58 17.45
CA GLN A 83 -14.37 0.51 18.00
C GLN A 83 -12.87 0.85 17.85
N TYR A 84 -12.47 1.39 16.70
CA TYR A 84 -11.12 1.86 16.49
C TYR A 84 -10.73 3.01 17.44
N GLU A 85 -11.60 4.00 17.66
CA GLU A 85 -11.32 5.10 18.59
C GLU A 85 -11.16 4.60 20.03
N GLU A 86 -12.01 3.67 20.47
CA GLU A 86 -11.91 3.03 21.78
C GLU A 86 -10.59 2.25 21.91
N PHE A 87 -10.21 1.49 20.89
CA PHE A 87 -8.94 0.77 20.84
C PHE A 87 -7.73 1.71 20.93
N VAL A 88 -7.71 2.79 20.16
CA VAL A 88 -6.63 3.81 20.21
C VAL A 88 -6.56 4.48 21.58
N SER A 89 -7.72 4.77 22.18
CA SER A 89 -7.78 5.34 23.53
C SER A 89 -7.18 4.40 24.57
N GLN A 90 -7.46 3.09 24.47
CA GLN A 90 -6.86 2.07 25.35
C GLN A 90 -5.35 1.96 25.17
N ILE A 91 -4.84 1.96 23.93
CA ILE A 91 -3.39 2.00 23.67
C ILE A 91 -2.75 3.24 24.30
N LYS A 92 -3.33 4.42 24.06
CA LYS A 92 -2.81 5.68 24.61
C LYS A 92 -2.77 5.66 26.13
N LYS A 93 -3.78 5.08 26.79
CA LYS A 93 -3.77 4.92 28.26
C LYS A 93 -2.60 4.06 28.73
N VAL A 94 -2.32 2.94 28.07
CA VAL A 94 -1.19 2.07 28.43
C VAL A 94 0.15 2.77 28.21
N VAL A 95 0.31 3.45 27.06
CA VAL A 95 1.57 4.08 26.65
C VAL A 95 1.84 5.37 27.43
N TYR A 96 0.88 6.26 27.59
CA TYR A 96 1.11 7.56 28.27
C TYR A 96 1.21 7.46 29.78
N GLN A 97 0.91 6.28 30.37
CA GLN A 97 1.21 5.98 31.76
C GLN A 97 2.62 5.38 31.94
N ASP A 98 3.40 5.27 30.88
CA ASP A 98 4.69 4.60 30.86
C ASP A 98 5.78 5.58 30.38
N GLU A 99 6.89 5.67 31.10
CA GLU A 99 7.99 6.57 30.75
C GLU A 99 8.90 6.02 29.64
N TRP A 100 8.81 4.72 29.34
CA TRP A 100 9.69 4.00 28.42
C TRP A 100 9.13 3.89 27.01
N LEU A 101 7.81 4.03 26.85
CA LEU A 101 7.10 3.88 25.59
C LEU A 101 6.64 5.22 25.02
N ASP A 102 6.55 5.29 23.69
CA ASP A 102 5.95 6.39 22.97
C ASP A 102 4.98 5.85 21.89
N PHE A 103 4.00 6.67 21.51
CA PHE A 103 2.95 6.31 20.58
C PHE A 103 2.94 7.23 19.37
N ARG A 104 3.05 6.65 18.19
CA ARG A 104 2.95 7.36 16.91
C ARG A 104 1.73 6.87 16.14
N ASN A 105 0.98 7.84 15.63
CA ASN A 105 -0.18 7.63 14.78
C ASN A 105 0.10 8.32 13.44
N HIS A 106 -0.05 7.57 12.35
CA HIS A 106 0.08 8.10 10.99
C HIS A 106 -1.28 8.55 10.45
N ALA A 107 -1.31 9.53 9.55
CA ALA A 107 -2.56 9.98 8.94
C ALA A 107 -3.37 8.82 8.31
N PHE A 108 -4.69 8.97 8.32
CA PHE A 108 -5.59 8.04 7.66
C PHE A 108 -5.25 7.93 6.17
N LYS A 109 -5.14 6.69 5.70
CA LYS A 109 -5.09 6.37 4.27
C LYS A 109 -6.45 5.79 3.91
N PHE A 110 -7.21 6.53 3.10
CA PHE A 110 -8.42 6.01 2.50
C PHE A 110 -8.04 4.93 1.49
N VAL A 111 -8.74 3.80 1.56
CA VAL A 111 -8.57 2.69 0.62
C VAL A 111 -9.95 2.25 0.17
N LEU A 112 -10.09 1.92 -1.12
CA LEU A 112 -11.30 1.31 -1.63
C LEU A 112 -11.54 -0.03 -0.93
N SER A 113 -12.80 -0.43 -0.75
CA SER A 113 -13.11 -1.77 -0.26
C SER A 113 -12.60 -2.82 -1.23
N ASP A 114 -12.27 -4.02 -0.74
CA ASP A 114 -11.69 -5.06 -1.59
C ASP A 114 -12.67 -5.47 -2.71
N SER A 115 -13.97 -5.53 -2.39
CA SER A 115 -15.01 -5.80 -3.39
C SER A 115 -15.08 -4.73 -4.48
N LEU A 116 -15.01 -3.45 -4.11
CA LEU A 116 -15.03 -2.35 -5.07
C LEU A 116 -13.77 -2.34 -5.93
N GLN A 117 -12.61 -2.60 -5.33
CA GLN A 117 -11.36 -2.76 -6.07
C GLN A 117 -11.45 -3.87 -7.12
N GLU A 118 -11.98 -5.04 -6.76
CA GLU A 118 -12.11 -6.15 -7.70
C GLU A 118 -13.11 -5.86 -8.82
N THR A 119 -14.28 -5.30 -8.50
CA THR A 119 -15.26 -4.87 -9.52
C THR A 119 -14.63 -3.88 -10.51
N GLN A 120 -13.84 -2.93 -10.01
CA GLN A 120 -13.16 -1.96 -10.88
C GLN A 120 -12.03 -2.58 -11.68
N LYS A 121 -11.27 -3.52 -11.12
CA LYS A 121 -10.25 -4.26 -11.89
C LYS A 121 -10.89 -5.01 -13.05
N VAL A 122 -12.05 -5.64 -12.84
CA VAL A 122 -12.80 -6.32 -13.92
C VAL A 122 -13.22 -5.33 -14.99
N ALA A 123 -13.85 -4.21 -14.61
CA ALA A 123 -14.27 -3.18 -15.57
C ALA A 123 -13.09 -2.59 -16.35
N LEU A 124 -11.94 -2.36 -15.69
CA LEU A 124 -10.72 -1.88 -16.34
C LEU A 124 -10.15 -2.92 -17.32
N ARG A 125 -10.16 -4.21 -16.96
CA ARG A 125 -9.73 -5.29 -17.86
C ARG A 125 -10.58 -5.36 -19.12
N GLU A 126 -11.90 -5.31 -18.98
CA GLU A 126 -12.84 -5.32 -20.11
C GLU A 126 -12.58 -4.14 -21.05
N GLN A 127 -12.37 -2.94 -20.50
CA GLN A 127 -12.06 -1.75 -21.29
C GLN A 127 -10.71 -1.87 -22.02
N ILE A 128 -9.68 -2.39 -21.37
CA ILE A 128 -8.38 -2.63 -21.98
C ILE A 128 -8.48 -3.64 -23.14
N ILE A 129 -9.23 -4.72 -22.94
CA ILE A 129 -9.47 -5.73 -24.00
C ILE A 129 -10.22 -5.12 -25.18
N LYS A 130 -11.24 -4.28 -24.92
CA LYS A 130 -11.95 -3.55 -25.97
C LYS A 130 -11.00 -2.66 -26.77
N GLN A 131 -10.11 -1.94 -26.10
CA GLN A 131 -9.12 -1.09 -26.77
C GLN A 131 -8.09 -1.89 -27.58
N ALA A 132 -7.63 -3.03 -27.07
CA ALA A 132 -6.74 -3.91 -27.81
C ALA A 132 -7.39 -4.41 -29.11
N ASN A 133 -8.68 -4.72 -29.09
CA ASN A 133 -9.43 -5.10 -30.29
C ASN A 133 -9.60 -3.93 -31.27
N MET A 134 -9.86 -2.72 -30.77
CA MET A 134 -9.91 -1.52 -31.62
C MET A 134 -8.57 -1.26 -32.32
N LEU A 135 -7.45 -1.38 -31.61
CA LEU A 135 -6.11 -1.25 -32.20
C LEU A 135 -5.80 -2.36 -33.21
N LYS A 136 -6.24 -3.60 -32.95
CA LYS A 136 -6.12 -4.70 -33.91
C LYS A 136 -6.83 -4.38 -35.23
N ASP A 137 -8.05 -3.85 -35.15
CA ASP A 137 -8.84 -3.47 -36.32
C ASP A 137 -8.21 -2.27 -37.06
N GLU A 138 -7.71 -1.28 -36.31
CA GLU A 138 -6.99 -0.13 -36.85
C GLU A 138 -5.70 -0.55 -37.58
N TYR A 139 -4.89 -1.42 -36.99
CA TYR A 139 -3.70 -1.96 -37.63
C TYR A 139 -4.03 -2.78 -38.86
N SER A 140 -5.07 -3.62 -38.81
CA SER A 140 -5.48 -4.41 -39.96
C SER A 140 -5.82 -3.52 -41.16
N LYS A 141 -6.52 -2.41 -40.89
CA LYS A 141 -6.87 -1.41 -41.90
C LYS A 141 -5.63 -0.67 -42.43
N ASN A 142 -4.80 -0.14 -41.54
CA ASN A 142 -3.66 0.71 -41.91
C ASN A 142 -2.56 -0.08 -42.64
N LEU A 143 -2.38 -1.36 -42.29
CA LEU A 143 -1.38 -2.24 -42.91
C LEU A 143 -1.92 -3.05 -44.09
N ASN A 144 -3.22 -2.95 -44.39
CA ASN A 144 -3.90 -3.81 -45.37
C ASN A 144 -3.57 -5.30 -45.16
N ALA A 145 -3.58 -5.73 -43.90
CA ALA A 145 -3.15 -7.06 -43.47
C ALA A 145 -4.15 -7.60 -42.45
N LYS A 146 -4.25 -8.93 -42.32
CA LYS A 146 -5.06 -9.52 -41.25
C LYS A 146 -4.23 -9.54 -39.96
N CYS A 147 -4.53 -8.63 -39.03
CA CYS A 147 -3.88 -8.61 -37.71
C CYS A 147 -4.68 -9.38 -36.66
N ASN A 148 -3.97 -10.13 -35.81
CA ASN A 148 -4.54 -10.80 -34.65
C ASN A 148 -3.75 -10.43 -33.40
N ILE A 149 -4.40 -10.49 -32.24
CA ILE A 149 -3.73 -10.38 -30.95
C ILE A 149 -2.99 -11.70 -30.70
N ALA A 150 -1.65 -11.64 -30.64
CA ALA A 150 -0.80 -12.79 -30.41
C ALA A 150 -0.55 -13.05 -28.92
N ASN A 151 -0.45 -11.98 -28.12
CA ASN A 151 -0.26 -12.07 -26.68
C ASN A 151 -0.85 -10.84 -25.97
N MET A 152 -1.44 -11.07 -24.79
CA MET A 152 -1.86 -10.04 -23.85
C MET A 152 -1.30 -10.35 -22.46
N SER A 153 -0.59 -9.40 -21.87
CA SER A 153 -0.07 -9.51 -20.51
C SER A 153 -0.41 -8.27 -19.70
N PHE A 154 -1.19 -8.46 -18.64
CA PHE A 154 -1.47 -7.40 -17.68
C PHE A 154 -0.25 -7.18 -16.79
N LEU A 155 0.22 -5.93 -16.75
CA LEU A 155 1.24 -5.51 -15.81
C LEU A 155 0.58 -5.26 -14.46
N ASN A 156 1.05 -5.97 -13.44
CA ASN A 156 0.60 -5.77 -12.07
C ASN A 156 1.32 -4.53 -11.49
N ILE A 157 0.76 -3.34 -11.75
CA ILE A 157 1.32 -2.10 -11.24
C ILE A 157 0.78 -1.88 -9.83
N SER A 158 1.68 -1.79 -8.86
CA SER A 158 1.31 -1.46 -7.49
C SER A 158 0.78 -0.03 -7.42
N LEU A 159 -0.43 0.14 -6.87
CA LEU A 159 -1.06 1.44 -6.67
C LEU A 159 -0.54 2.06 -5.38
N TYR A 160 0.68 2.59 -5.44
CA TYR A 160 1.14 3.54 -4.45
C TYR A 160 1.28 4.88 -5.15
N ASP A 161 0.26 5.73 -5.03
CA ASP A 161 0.48 7.16 -5.13
C ASP A 161 -0.64 7.94 -4.41
N ASN A 162 -0.22 9.07 -3.85
CA ASN A 162 -0.95 9.95 -2.93
C ASN A 162 -2.42 10.22 -3.31
N PRO A 163 -3.32 10.38 -2.32
CA PRO A 163 -4.68 10.84 -2.58
C PRO A 163 -4.64 12.30 -3.06
N MET A 164 -4.75 12.50 -4.38
CA MET A 164 -5.08 13.80 -4.95
C MET A 164 -6.60 13.97 -4.97
N TYR A 165 -7.12 15.13 -4.61
CA TYR A 165 -8.52 15.48 -4.87
C TYR A 165 -8.79 15.41 -6.38
N ALA A 166 -9.77 14.61 -6.81
CA ALA A 166 -10.12 14.49 -8.22
C ALA A 166 -11.62 14.19 -8.42
N VAL A 167 -12.17 14.84 -9.44
CA VAL A 167 -13.47 14.58 -10.07
C VAL A 167 -13.35 13.36 -10.98
N ASP A 168 -14.46 12.64 -11.23
CA ASP A 168 -14.47 11.50 -12.15
C ASP A 168 -13.82 11.86 -13.50
N ARG A 169 -12.68 11.24 -13.80
CA ARG A 169 -11.95 11.47 -15.03
C ARG A 169 -11.24 10.21 -15.48
N LYS A 170 -11.75 9.62 -16.55
CA LYS A 170 -11.09 8.56 -17.31
C LYS A 170 -9.97 9.16 -18.15
N ILE A 171 -8.72 8.78 -17.88
CA ILE A 171 -7.55 9.17 -18.70
C ILE A 171 -7.06 7.92 -19.42
N LEU A 172 -7.12 7.95 -20.75
CA LEU A 172 -6.61 6.90 -21.64
C LEU A 172 -5.27 7.35 -22.20
N GLY A 173 -4.23 6.54 -22.01
CA GLY A 173 -2.92 6.73 -22.62
C GLY A 173 -2.53 5.50 -23.42
N TYR A 174 -2.04 5.70 -24.63
CA TYR A 174 -1.53 4.63 -25.49
C TYR A 174 -0.19 5.06 -26.08
N ASN A 175 0.82 4.20 -25.94
CA ASN A 175 2.12 4.36 -26.59
C ASN A 175 2.33 3.19 -27.55
N ALA A 176 2.37 3.49 -28.85
CA ALA A 176 2.90 2.58 -29.86
C ALA A 176 4.42 2.62 -29.81
N ASN A 177 5.07 1.46 -29.71
CA ASN A 177 6.48 1.40 -30.06
C ASN A 177 6.60 1.23 -31.58
N ASP A 178 7.52 1.98 -32.19
CA ASP A 178 7.73 2.01 -33.63
C ASP A 178 7.99 0.63 -34.23
N PHE A 179 7.55 0.49 -35.48
CA PHE A 179 7.59 -0.70 -36.33
C PHE A 179 8.92 -1.46 -36.24
N THR A 180 8.88 -2.70 -35.74
CA THR A 180 9.98 -3.65 -35.95
C THR A 180 9.74 -4.40 -37.25
N SER A 181 10.79 -4.64 -38.03
CA SER A 181 10.78 -5.10 -39.43
C SER A 181 10.24 -6.53 -39.68
N GLN A 182 9.37 -7.06 -38.82
CA GLN A 182 8.92 -8.47 -38.83
C GLN A 182 7.41 -8.68 -38.60
N GLY A 183 6.54 -7.77 -39.05
CA GLY A 183 5.08 -8.00 -39.02
C GLY A 183 4.46 -8.11 -37.62
N ASN A 184 5.23 -7.78 -36.58
CA ASN A 184 4.79 -7.77 -35.19
C ASN A 184 4.76 -6.33 -34.65
N VAL A 185 3.67 -5.96 -34.01
CA VAL A 185 3.48 -4.63 -33.40
C VAL A 185 3.31 -4.81 -31.89
N ASP A 186 4.21 -4.20 -31.12
CA ASP A 186 4.17 -4.19 -29.66
C ASP A 186 3.55 -2.87 -29.18
N SER A 187 2.52 -2.99 -28.35
CA SER A 187 1.66 -1.90 -27.94
C SER A 187 1.45 -1.93 -26.43
N LYS A 188 1.54 -0.76 -25.78
CA LYS A 188 1.20 -0.64 -24.36
C LYS A 188 -0.04 0.20 -24.17
N ILE A 189 -1.06 -0.39 -23.54
CA ILE A 189 -2.34 0.25 -23.23
C ILE A 189 -2.38 0.52 -21.72
N ASP A 190 -2.54 1.80 -21.35
CA ASP A 190 -2.66 2.24 -19.97
C ASP A 190 -4.05 2.86 -19.73
N ILE A 191 -4.82 2.31 -18.79
CA ILE A 191 -6.11 2.87 -18.38
C ILE A 191 -6.08 3.22 -16.89
N LYS A 192 -6.47 4.46 -16.58
CA LYS A 192 -6.65 4.96 -15.21
C LYS A 192 -8.13 5.32 -14.98
N SER A 193 -8.68 4.86 -13.87
CA SER A 193 -10.03 5.25 -13.38
C SER A 193 -9.92 5.94 -12.02
N LEU A 194 -10.73 6.97 -11.81
CA LEU A 194 -10.82 7.80 -10.60
C LEU A 194 -12.29 7.91 -10.20
N MET A 195 -12.62 7.77 -8.91
CA MET A 195 -13.99 7.92 -8.40
C MET A 195 -14.17 9.18 -7.55
N GLU A 196 -15.40 9.69 -7.55
CA GLU A 196 -15.84 10.75 -6.64
C GLU A 196 -16.02 10.22 -5.20
N SER A 197 -15.57 11.05 -4.25
CA SER A 197 -15.44 10.85 -2.80
C SER A 197 -14.20 10.04 -2.33
N PHE A 198 -13.15 10.79 -1.98
CA PHE A 198 -11.89 10.39 -1.31
C PHE A 198 -11.04 9.34 -2.08
N VAL A 199 -9.98 9.87 -2.72
CA VAL A 199 -9.38 9.32 -3.94
C VAL A 199 -8.31 8.24 -3.70
N VAL A 200 -8.51 7.06 -4.29
CA VAL A 200 -7.44 6.12 -4.65
C VAL A 200 -7.54 5.82 -6.15
N PRO A 201 -6.58 6.26 -6.99
CA PRO A 201 -6.59 5.90 -8.41
C PRO A 201 -6.33 4.41 -8.60
N LEU A 202 -7.16 3.74 -9.39
CA LEU A 202 -6.82 2.43 -9.96
C LEU A 202 -6.23 2.63 -11.34
N LYS A 203 -5.01 2.12 -11.53
CA LYS A 203 -4.29 2.05 -12.79
C LYS A 203 -4.12 0.59 -13.17
N LEU A 204 -4.45 0.27 -14.40
CA LEU A 204 -4.15 -1.02 -15.00
C LEU A 204 -3.42 -0.79 -16.33
N SER A 205 -2.38 -1.57 -16.55
CA SER A 205 -1.56 -1.51 -17.76
C SER A 205 -1.52 -2.87 -18.42
N MET A 206 -1.52 -2.91 -19.74
CA MET A 206 -1.42 -4.13 -20.52
C MET A 206 -0.44 -3.96 -21.67
N ASN A 207 0.44 -4.94 -21.82
CA ASN A 207 1.25 -5.11 -23.02
C ASN A 207 0.49 -6.02 -23.98
N VAL A 208 0.36 -5.58 -25.23
CA VAL A 208 -0.32 -6.29 -26.31
C VAL A 208 0.64 -6.47 -27.46
N LYS A 209 0.74 -7.70 -27.95
CA LYS A 209 1.47 -8.03 -29.17
C LYS A 209 0.48 -8.36 -30.27
N PHE A 210 0.64 -7.74 -31.42
CA PHE A 210 -0.13 -8.04 -32.62
C PHE A 210 0.77 -8.73 -33.65
N THR A 211 0.22 -9.72 -34.34
CA THR A 211 0.85 -10.33 -35.51
C THR A 211 -0.04 -10.07 -36.72
N CYS A 212 0.54 -9.46 -37.76
CA CYS A 212 -0.14 -9.05 -38.97
C CYS A 212 0.41 -9.83 -40.17
N ASN A 213 -0.46 -10.58 -40.84
CA ASN A 213 -0.11 -11.30 -42.07
C ASN A 213 -0.68 -10.55 -43.26
N VAL A 214 0.21 -10.10 -44.15
CA VAL A 214 -0.18 -9.50 -45.44
C VAL A 214 -0.87 -10.59 -46.26
N LEU A 215 -2.04 -10.26 -46.82
CA LEU A 215 -2.78 -11.14 -47.72
C LEU A 215 -2.12 -11.20 -49.09
#